data_AF-A0A4Y2HXA9-F1
#
_entry.id   AF-A0A4Y2HXA9-F1
#
_cell.length_a   1.000
_cell.length_b   1.000
_cell.length_c   1.000
_cell.angle_alpha   90.00
_cell.angle_beta   90.00
_cell.angle_gamma   90.00
#
_symmetry.space_group_name_H-M   'P 1'
#
loop_
_entity.id
_entity.type
_entity.pdbx_description
1 polymer ?
#
loop_
_entity_poly.entity_id
_entity_poly.type
_entity_poly.pdbx_seq_one_letter_code
_entity_poly.pdbx_strand_id
1 'polypeptide(L)'
;MSNNRGLLLMDEINDLLPLDINYIPEFILKNKEKVPNETTKKALQELKECLKGRKESKAVEFEDDFLNVFLIRNNYNVKEAFRMVLCYLDLRKKHGYLYKRIEVDFTAIPSGQFVTVLPHRHADGSAIVLFEIGKFSIT
;
A
#
# COMPACT_ATOMS: atom_id res chain seq x y z
N MET A 1 43.25 8.02 -0.37
CA MET A 1 42.02 7.60 -1.07
C MET A 1 40.85 8.07 -0.23
N SER A 2 40.33 9.25 -0.55
CA SER A 2 39.33 9.94 0.26
C SER A 2 37.92 9.40 -0.02
N ASN A 3 37.10 9.51 1.01
CA ASN A 3 35.83 8.89 1.29
C ASN A 3 34.71 9.35 0.33
N ASN A 4 34.41 8.57 -0.71
CA ASN A 4 33.35 8.88 -1.69
C ASN A 4 31.94 8.40 -1.28
N ARG A 5 31.77 7.80 -0.08
CA ARG A 5 30.47 7.30 0.39
C ARG A 5 29.57 8.38 1.01
N GLY A 6 30.14 9.50 1.47
CA GLY A 6 29.37 10.59 2.05
C GLY A 6 28.62 11.45 1.01
N LEU A 7 29.14 11.55 -0.21
CA LEU A 7 28.58 12.39 -1.27
C LEU A 7 27.35 11.74 -1.94
N LEU A 8 27.37 10.41 -2.12
CA LEU A 8 26.27 9.66 -2.72
C LEU A 8 24.99 9.67 -1.87
N LEU A 9 25.13 9.69 -0.54
CA LEU A 9 23.97 9.76 0.37
C LEU A 9 23.33 11.16 0.39
N MET A 10 24.10 12.23 0.18
CA MET A 10 23.57 13.59 0.18
C MET A 10 22.74 13.92 -1.06
N ASP A 11 23.13 13.39 -2.23
CA ASP A 11 22.38 13.59 -3.46
C ASP A 11 21.06 12.78 -3.48
N GLU A 12 21.03 11.59 -2.87
CA GLU A 12 19.79 10.80 -2.71
C GLU A 12 18.78 11.42 -1.72
N ILE A 13 19.25 12.20 -0.73
CA ILE A 13 18.37 12.87 0.26
C ILE A 13 17.55 14.01 -0.37
N ASN A 14 18.05 14.65 -1.42
CA ASN A 14 17.36 15.77 -2.07
C ASN A 14 16.08 15.37 -2.83
N ASP A 15 15.92 14.08 -3.15
CA ASP A 15 14.74 13.55 -3.84
C ASP A 15 13.75 12.83 -2.90
N LEU A 16 14.00 12.84 -1.59
CA LEU A 16 13.13 12.21 -0.61
C LEU A 16 11.91 13.08 -0.29
N LEU A 17 10.74 12.44 -0.24
CA LEU A 17 9.49 13.07 0.19
C LEU A 17 9.30 12.85 1.70
N PRO A 18 8.59 13.72 2.44
CA PRO A 18 8.28 13.46 3.84
C PRO A 18 7.38 12.22 4.00
N LEU A 19 7.48 11.50 5.13
CA LEU A 19 6.62 10.33 5.39
C LEU A 19 5.13 10.70 5.36
N ASP A 20 4.78 11.80 6.02
CA ASP A 20 3.41 12.33 6.00
C ASP A 20 3.28 13.35 4.88
N ILE A 21 2.49 12.98 3.86
CA ILE A 21 2.10 13.86 2.77
C ILE A 21 0.58 13.95 2.73
N ASN A 22 0.08 15.18 2.69
CA ASN A 22 -1.36 15.48 2.61
C ASN A 22 -1.79 15.81 1.16
N TYR A 23 -0.94 15.48 0.20
CA TYR A 23 -1.10 15.77 -1.22
C TYR A 23 -0.55 14.61 -2.05
N ILE A 24 -0.99 14.52 -3.31
CA ILE A 24 -0.42 13.57 -4.29
C ILE A 24 0.63 14.32 -5.12
N PRO A 25 1.91 13.90 -5.11
CA PRO A 25 2.95 14.53 -5.90
C PRO A 25 2.62 14.59 -7.41
N GLU A 26 2.97 15.70 -8.07
CA GLU A 26 2.60 15.96 -9.48
C GLU A 26 3.08 14.89 -10.45
N PHE A 27 4.28 14.34 -10.25
CA PHE A 27 4.81 13.28 -11.10
C PHE A 27 3.97 11.99 -11.03
N ILE A 28 3.30 11.73 -9.90
CA ILE A 28 2.35 10.62 -9.75
C ILE A 28 1.04 10.94 -10.47
N LEU A 29 0.57 12.19 -10.40
CA LEU A 29 -0.64 12.64 -11.10
C LEU A 29 -0.49 12.50 -12.63
N LYS A 30 0.65 12.92 -13.20
CA LYS A 30 0.94 12.78 -14.63
C LYS A 30 0.90 11.33 -15.12
N ASN A 31 1.21 10.36 -14.26
CA ASN A 31 1.09 8.94 -14.59
C ASN A 31 -0.36 8.45 -14.53
N LYS A 32 -1.19 9.01 -13.65
CA LYS A 32 -2.64 8.72 -13.59
C LYS A 32 -3.40 9.29 -14.79
N GLU A 33 -3.04 10.49 -15.25
CA GLU A 33 -3.71 11.16 -16.39
C GLU A 33 -3.60 10.39 -17.71
N LYS A 34 -2.69 9.42 -17.82
CA LYS A 34 -2.56 8.55 -18.99
C LYS A 34 -3.75 7.60 -19.19
N VAL A 35 -4.58 7.40 -18.17
CA VAL A 35 -5.78 6.55 -18.27
C VAL A 35 -7.03 7.41 -18.41
N PRO A 36 -7.83 7.25 -19.49
CA PRO A 36 -9.05 8.02 -19.67
C PRO A 36 -10.05 7.85 -18.52
N ASN A 37 -10.67 8.95 -18.08
CA ASN A 37 -11.65 8.97 -16.98
C ASN A 37 -12.85 8.05 -17.22
N GLU A 38 -13.29 7.90 -18.47
CA GLU A 38 -14.39 6.98 -18.80
C GLU A 38 -13.99 5.51 -18.62
N THR A 39 -12.72 5.17 -18.87
CA THR A 39 -12.18 3.82 -18.61
C THR A 39 -12.17 3.51 -17.13
N THR A 40 -11.78 4.47 -16.29
CA THR A 40 -11.70 4.27 -14.83
C THR A 40 -13.08 4.09 -14.20
N LYS A 41 -14.06 4.93 -14.58
CA LYS A 41 -15.45 4.79 -14.14
C LYS A 41 -16.08 3.46 -14.57
N LYS A 42 -15.87 3.07 -15.83
CA LYS A 42 -16.37 1.79 -16.35
C LYS A 42 -15.79 0.60 -15.59
N ALA A 43 -14.48 0.59 -15.35
CA ALA A 43 -13.82 -0.48 -14.61
C ALA A 43 -14.31 -0.57 -13.15
N LEU A 44 -14.57 0.57 -12.50
CA LEU A 44 -15.15 0.61 -11.15
C LEU A 44 -16.57 0.02 -11.12
N GLN A 45 -17.41 0.41 -12.07
CA GLN A 45 -18.77 -0.12 -12.18
C GLN A 45 -18.76 -1.63 -12.42
N GLU A 46 -17.92 -2.11 -13.35
CA GLU A 46 -17.79 -3.53 -13.66
C GLU A 46 -17.29 -4.33 -12.45
N LEU A 47 -16.32 -3.80 -11.69
CA LEU A 47 -15.84 -4.42 -10.46
C LEU A 47 -16.95 -4.53 -9.39
N LYS A 48 -17.74 -3.47 -9.20
CA LYS A 48 -18.90 -3.48 -8.28
C LYS A 48 -19.91 -4.55 -8.69
N GLU A 49 -20.19 -4.69 -9.98
CA GLU A 49 -21.09 -5.73 -10.50
C GLU A 49 -20.56 -7.14 -10.26
N CYS A 50 -19.26 -7.39 -10.51
CA CYS A 50 -18.61 -8.66 -10.19
C CYS A 50 -18.76 -9.01 -8.71
N LEU A 51 -18.61 -8.03 -7.81
CA LEU A 51 -18.73 -8.21 -6.38
C LEU A 51 -20.18 -8.45 -5.93
N LYS A 52 -21.19 -7.82 -6.54
CA LYS A 52 -22.61 -8.07 -6.20
C LYS A 52 -23.01 -9.53 -6.45
N GLY A 53 -22.40 -10.19 -7.44
CA GLY A 53 -22.67 -11.59 -7.78
C GLY A 53 -22.08 -12.64 -6.83
N ARG A 54 -21.23 -12.25 -5.87
CA ARG A 54 -20.49 -13.17 -4.99
C ARG A 54 -21.05 -13.21 -3.58
N LYS A 55 -21.06 -14.39 -2.95
CA LYS A 55 -21.59 -14.57 -1.59
C LYS A 55 -20.69 -13.92 -0.54
N GLU A 56 -19.39 -13.95 -0.78
CA GLU A 56 -18.32 -13.48 0.10
C GLU A 56 -18.34 -11.97 0.32
N SER A 57 -18.87 -11.22 -0.65
CA SER A 57 -19.00 -9.76 -0.64
C SER A 57 -20.41 -9.26 -0.30
N LYS A 58 -21.40 -10.15 -0.13
CA LYS A 58 -22.81 -9.75 0.10
C LYS A 58 -23.02 -8.88 1.34
N ALA A 59 -22.20 -9.09 2.37
CA ALA A 59 -22.32 -8.39 3.64
C ALA A 59 -21.39 -7.17 3.74
N VAL A 60 -20.70 -6.80 2.67
CA VAL A 60 -19.71 -5.71 2.67
C VAL A 60 -20.17 -4.62 1.73
N GLU A 61 -20.35 -3.43 2.28
CA GLU A 61 -20.48 -2.20 1.50
C GLU A 61 -19.07 -1.68 1.20
N PHE A 62 -18.76 -1.53 -0.08
CA PHE A 62 -17.45 -1.07 -0.53
C PHE A 62 -17.51 0.39 -0.92
N GLU A 63 -16.64 1.19 -0.32
CA GLU A 63 -16.38 2.55 -0.77
C GLU A 63 -15.60 2.56 -2.09
N ASP A 64 -15.85 3.57 -2.91
CA ASP A 64 -15.25 3.69 -4.24
C ASP A 64 -13.74 3.84 -4.15
N ASP A 65 -13.25 4.64 -3.20
CA ASP A 65 -11.83 4.85 -2.98
C ASP A 65 -11.11 3.55 -2.59
N PHE A 66 -11.77 2.70 -1.78
CA PHE A 66 -11.24 1.39 -1.43
C PHE A 66 -11.09 0.50 -2.68
N LEU A 67 -12.11 0.41 -3.53
CA LEU A 67 -12.04 -0.39 -4.76
C LEU A 67 -11.03 0.18 -5.78
N ASN A 68 -10.93 1.51 -5.85
CA ASN A 68 -9.98 2.19 -6.73
C ASN A 68 -8.53 1.84 -6.41
N VAL A 69 -8.17 1.58 -5.14
CA VAL A 69 -6.82 1.10 -4.78
C VAL A 69 -6.48 -0.21 -5.51
N PHE A 70 -7.41 -1.16 -5.56
CA PHE A 70 -7.21 -2.44 -6.27
C PHE A 70 -7.17 -2.26 -7.78
N LEU A 71 -8.00 -1.38 -8.34
CA LEU A 71 -8.00 -1.08 -9.77
C LEU A 71 -6.70 -0.41 -10.20
N ILE A 72 -6.26 0.62 -9.50
CA ILE A 72 -4.99 1.33 -9.77
C ILE A 72 -3.83 0.34 -9.71
N ARG A 73 -3.78 -0.52 -8.69
CA ARG A 73 -2.72 -1.54 -8.54
C ARG A 73 -2.65 -2.52 -9.71
N ASN A 74 -3.78 -2.80 -10.34
CA ASN A 74 -3.91 -3.76 -11.44
C ASN A 74 -4.06 -3.09 -12.81
N ASN A 75 -3.68 -1.81 -12.95
CA ASN A 75 -3.83 -1.04 -14.19
C ASN A 75 -5.25 -1.13 -14.79
N TYR A 76 -6.27 -1.07 -13.92
CA TYR A 76 -7.69 -1.20 -14.26
C TYR A 76 -8.11 -2.55 -14.89
N ASN A 77 -7.30 -3.60 -14.73
CA ASN A 77 -7.72 -4.98 -15.03
C ASN A 77 -8.72 -5.45 -13.97
N VAL A 78 -10.01 -5.42 -14.32
CA VAL A 78 -11.13 -5.75 -13.43
C VAL A 78 -11.03 -7.17 -12.90
N LYS A 79 -10.60 -8.14 -13.70
CA LYS A 79 -10.52 -9.55 -13.30
C LYS A 79 -9.48 -9.76 -12.20
N GLU A 80 -8.29 -9.16 -12.35
CA GLU A 80 -7.24 -9.26 -11.32
C GLU A 80 -7.58 -8.44 -10.08
N ALA A 81 -8.16 -7.23 -10.25
CA ALA A 81 -8.63 -6.44 -9.13
C ALA A 81 -9.69 -7.19 -8.31
N PHE A 82 -10.67 -7.80 -8.97
CA PHE A 82 -11.68 -8.64 -8.35
C PHE A 82 -11.09 -9.82 -7.59
N ARG A 83 -10.13 -10.54 -8.19
CA ARG A 83 -9.41 -11.63 -7.50
C ARG A 83 -8.73 -11.13 -6.24
N MET A 84 -8.06 -9.98 -6.29
CA MET A 84 -7.39 -9.39 -5.13
C MET A 84 -8.36 -8.96 -4.04
N VAL A 85 -9.52 -8.40 -4.38
CA VAL A 85 -10.56 -8.06 -3.39
C VAL A 85 -11.05 -9.32 -2.68
N LEU A 86 -11.29 -10.43 -3.40
CA LEU A 86 -11.68 -11.69 -2.77
C LEU A 86 -10.59 -12.25 -1.85
N CYS A 87 -9.32 -12.19 -2.27
CA CYS A 87 -8.20 -12.57 -1.41
C CYS A 87 -8.13 -11.72 -0.13
N TYR A 88 -8.38 -10.42 -0.24
CA TYR A 88 -8.45 -9.53 0.92
C TYR A 88 -9.58 -9.92 1.88
N LEU A 89 -10.78 -10.19 1.37
CA LEU A 89 -11.91 -10.62 2.19
C LEU A 89 -11.63 -11.96 2.88
N ASP A 90 -11.02 -12.91 2.17
CA ASP A 90 -10.63 -14.21 2.72
C ASP A 90 -9.57 -14.06 3.82
N LEU A 91 -8.56 -13.22 3.61
CA LEU A 91 -7.54 -12.89 4.62
C LEU A 91 -8.19 -12.30 5.87
N ARG A 92 -9.11 -11.34 5.70
CA ARG A 92 -9.81 -10.69 6.81
C ARG A 92 -10.71 -11.66 7.57
N LYS A 93 -11.34 -12.60 6.86
CA LYS A 93 -12.17 -13.65 7.46
C LYS A 93 -11.33 -14.67 8.24
N LYS A 94 -10.25 -15.17 7.65
CA LYS A 94 -9.37 -16.20 8.24
C LYS A 94 -8.53 -15.65 9.39
N HIS A 95 -8.00 -14.45 9.22
CA HIS A 95 -7.08 -13.80 10.17
C HIS A 95 -7.71 -12.55 10.79
N GLY A 96 -9.00 -12.62 11.13
CA GLY A 96 -9.73 -11.49 11.72
C GLY A 96 -9.08 -10.93 12.99
N TYR A 97 -8.29 -11.74 13.71
CA TYR A 97 -7.52 -11.32 14.87
C TYR A 97 -6.47 -10.23 14.55
N LEU A 98 -5.94 -10.16 13.33
CA LEU A 98 -5.03 -9.11 12.86
C LEU A 98 -5.71 -7.74 12.70
N TYR A 99 -7.05 -7.72 12.64
CA TYR A 99 -7.84 -6.52 12.36
C TYR A 99 -8.70 -6.09 13.54
N LYS A 100 -8.63 -6.82 14.67
CA LYS A 100 -9.19 -6.34 15.95
C LYS A 100 -8.33 -5.18 16.42
N ARG A 101 -8.87 -4.28 17.25
CA ARG A 101 -8.09 -3.20 17.88
C ARG A 101 -6.90 -3.84 18.59
N ILE A 102 -5.73 -3.66 18.01
CA ILE A 102 -4.50 -4.18 18.55
C ILE A 102 -4.01 -3.11 19.53
N GLU A 103 -4.23 -3.31 20.83
CA GLU A 103 -3.51 -2.57 21.88
C GLU A 103 -2.09 -3.14 21.95
N VAL A 104 -1.30 -2.87 20.92
CA VAL A 104 0.07 -3.31 20.86
C VAL A 104 0.96 -2.17 21.24
N ASP A 105 1.63 -2.38 22.36
CA ASP A 105 2.86 -1.69 22.66
C ASP A 105 3.93 -2.21 21.69
N PHE A 106 4.18 -1.44 20.63
CA PHE A 106 5.22 -1.76 19.65
C PHE A 106 6.63 -1.83 20.26
N THR A 107 6.84 -1.28 21.46
CA THR A 107 8.11 -1.41 22.20
C THR A 107 8.26 -2.80 22.84
N ALA A 108 7.14 -3.50 23.08
CA ALA A 108 7.11 -4.82 23.70
C ALA A 108 7.11 -5.98 22.69
N ILE A 109 6.86 -5.74 21.40
CA ILE A 109 6.86 -6.81 20.39
C ILE A 109 8.26 -6.96 19.77
N PRO A 110 8.81 -8.19 19.69
CA PRO A 110 10.07 -8.46 19.00
C PRO A 110 10.14 -7.93 17.56
N SER A 111 9.02 -7.91 16.82
CA SER A 111 8.96 -7.30 15.49
C SER A 111 9.17 -5.79 15.48
N GLY A 112 8.80 -5.07 16.55
CA GLY A 112 9.13 -3.66 16.71
C GLY A 112 10.63 -3.40 16.89
N GLN A 113 11.42 -4.43 17.18
CA GLN A 113 12.88 -4.32 17.35
C GLN A 113 13.67 -4.44 16.04
N PHE A 114 13.03 -4.92 14.95
CA PHE A 114 13.71 -5.09 13.65
C PHE A 114 12.94 -4.51 12.45
N VAL A 115 11.70 -4.06 12.61
CA VAL A 115 10.94 -3.39 11.55
C VAL A 115 10.83 -1.90 11.86
N THR A 116 11.40 -1.05 11.02
CA THR A 116 11.33 0.41 11.18
C THR A 116 10.73 1.05 9.93
N VAL A 117 9.68 1.85 10.10
CA VAL A 117 9.21 2.75 9.03
C VAL A 117 10.09 4.00 9.05
N LEU A 118 10.76 4.30 7.95
CA LEU A 118 11.64 5.46 7.89
C LEU A 118 10.83 6.76 7.78
N PRO A 119 11.33 7.90 8.30
CA PRO A 119 10.61 9.17 8.31
C PRO A 119 10.52 9.87 6.94
N HIS A 120 10.94 9.18 5.87
CA HIS A 120 10.90 9.67 4.50
C HIS A 120 10.34 8.62 3.56
N ARG A 121 9.74 9.09 2.48
CA ARG A 121 9.34 8.33 1.31
C ARG A 121 10.43 8.40 0.26
N HIS A 122 10.54 7.33 -0.50
CA HIS A 122 11.34 7.32 -1.70
C HIS A 122 10.79 8.32 -2.75
N ALA A 123 11.63 8.70 -3.71
CA ALA A 123 11.30 9.71 -4.73
C ALA A 123 10.07 9.37 -5.59
N ASP A 124 9.67 8.09 -5.64
CA ASP A 124 8.46 7.62 -6.32
C ASP A 124 7.18 7.75 -5.45
N GLY A 125 7.30 8.21 -4.21
CA GLY A 125 6.20 8.31 -3.22
C GLY A 125 6.04 7.09 -2.32
N SER A 126 6.83 6.04 -2.51
CA SER A 126 6.75 4.81 -1.70
C SER A 126 7.24 5.04 -0.27
N ALA A 127 6.51 4.50 0.72
CA ALA A 127 7.01 4.45 2.09
C ALA A 127 8.16 3.43 2.20
N ILE A 128 9.21 3.77 2.96
CA ILE A 128 10.37 2.90 3.13
C ILE A 128 10.23 2.15 4.46
N VAL A 129 10.27 0.82 4.40
CA VAL A 129 10.24 -0.06 5.57
C VAL A 129 11.55 -0.84 5.63
N LEU A 130 12.32 -0.62 6.69
CA LEU A 130 13.59 -1.31 6.95
C LEU A 130 13.34 -2.57 7.79
N PHE A 131 13.87 -3.70 7.32
CA PHE A 131 13.88 -4.98 8.04
C PHE A 131 15.31 -5.35 8.44
N GLU A 132 15.64 -5.22 9.72
CA GLU A 132 16.95 -5.55 10.29
C GLU A 132 16.96 -7.00 10.80
N ILE A 133 16.89 -7.97 9.89
CA ILE A 133 16.76 -9.40 10.24
C ILE A 133 17.86 -9.89 11.19
N GLY A 134 19.06 -9.30 11.16
CA GLY A 134 20.13 -9.62 12.11
C GLY A 134 19.83 -9.30 13.58
N LYS A 135 18.84 -8.45 13.86
CA LYS A 135 18.33 -8.16 15.22
C LYS A 135 17.22 -9.12 15.64
N PHE A 136 16.72 -9.96 14.72
CA PHE A 136 15.66 -10.90 15.03
C PHE A 136 16.21 -12.08 15.84
N SER A 137 15.89 -12.11 17.13
CA SER A 137 16.20 -13.24 18.02
C SER A 137 14.92 -13.98 18.37
N ILE A 138 14.84 -15.26 18.01
CA ILE A 138 13.81 -16.17 18.49
C ILE A 138 14.37 -16.78 19.77
N THR A 139 14.10 -16.19 20.92
CA THR A 139 14.47 -16.76 22.23
C THR A 139 13.22 -16.90 23.09
#